data_AF-A0A2S4I9U4-F1
#
_entry.id   AF-A0A2S4I9U4-F1
#
_cell.length_a   1.000
_cell.length_b   1.000
_cell.length_c   1.000
_cell.angle_alpha   90.00
_cell.angle_beta   90.00
_cell.angle_gamma   90.00
#
_symmetry.space_group_name_H-M   'P 1'
#
loop_
_entity.id
_entity.type
_entity.pdbx_description
1 polymer ?
#
loop_
_entity_poly.entity_id
_entity_poly.type
_entity_poly.pdbx_seq_one_letter_code
_entity_poly.pdbx_strand_id
1 'polypeptide(L)'
;MSNIDWTQLITKEMKEAASEARSLAKAKSDLLERSSAAAQQIARIQDRIETLGYGIEAGEATQQEEEEAAALAPVLKTWKAYKFALGKVTAQPTWYQAPVWPVAPATPEIAAAPMMLDEPAT
;
A
#
# COMPACT_ATOMS: atom_id res chain seq x y z
N MET A 1 52.92 -22.39 -15.74
CA MET A 1 51.54 -22.57 -16.22
C MET A 1 50.62 -22.14 -15.09
N SER A 2 49.77 -21.14 -15.28
CA SER A 2 48.81 -20.74 -14.24
C SER A 2 47.72 -21.77 -14.10
N ASN A 3 47.52 -22.29 -12.90
CA ASN A 3 46.44 -23.19 -12.57
C ASN A 3 45.15 -22.35 -12.46
N ILE A 4 44.17 -22.60 -13.32
CA ILE A 4 42.87 -21.92 -13.24
C ILE A 4 42.16 -22.44 -12.00
N ASP A 5 41.75 -21.55 -11.12
CA ASP A 5 40.94 -21.89 -9.95
C ASP A 5 39.48 -22.07 -10.37
N TRP A 6 39.13 -23.32 -10.69
CA TRP A 6 37.79 -23.72 -11.11
C TRP A 6 36.72 -23.54 -10.02
N THR A 7 37.10 -23.29 -8.76
CA THR A 7 36.15 -22.98 -7.69
C THR A 7 35.49 -21.61 -7.84
N GLN A 8 36.05 -20.74 -8.68
CA GLN A 8 35.51 -19.39 -8.97
C GLN A 8 34.62 -19.36 -10.22
N LEU A 9 34.29 -20.52 -10.81
CA LEU A 9 33.47 -20.57 -12.01
C LEU A 9 31.99 -20.31 -11.68
N ILE A 10 31.49 -19.12 -12.01
CA ILE A 10 30.06 -18.84 -11.93
C ILE A 10 29.36 -19.50 -13.11
N THR A 11 28.57 -20.54 -12.83
CA THR A 11 27.78 -21.23 -13.85
C THR A 11 26.61 -20.37 -14.33
N LYS A 12 26.07 -20.69 -15.51
CA LYS A 12 24.85 -20.07 -16.03
C LYS A 12 23.69 -20.21 -15.03
N GLU A 13 23.54 -21.41 -14.45
CA GLU A 13 22.51 -21.72 -13.45
C GLU A 13 22.64 -20.84 -12.20
N MET A 14 23.86 -20.57 -11.72
CA MET A 14 24.08 -19.66 -10.58
C MET A 14 23.65 -18.22 -10.90
N LYS A 15 23.89 -17.76 -12.13
CA LYS A 15 23.44 -16.42 -12.57
C LYS A 15 21.92 -16.34 -12.66
N GLU A 16 21.29 -17.40 -13.19
CA GLU A 16 19.84 -17.51 -13.30
C GLU A 16 19.19 -17.55 -11.92
N ALA A 17 19.66 -18.41 -11.00
CA ALA A 17 19.16 -18.48 -9.63
C ALA A 17 19.31 -17.13 -8.90
N ALA A 18 20.44 -16.43 -9.07
CA ALA A 18 20.64 -15.10 -8.50
C ALA A 18 19.70 -14.05 -9.13
N SER A 19 19.34 -14.19 -10.41
CA SER A 19 18.36 -13.29 -11.06
C SER A 19 16.94 -13.53 -10.54
N GLU A 20 16.54 -14.80 -10.41
CA GLU A 20 15.26 -15.22 -9.85
C GLU A 20 15.08 -14.73 -8.42
N ALA A 21 16.11 -14.90 -7.58
CA ALA A 21 16.09 -14.42 -6.19
C ALA A 21 15.92 -12.89 -6.11
N ARG A 22 16.57 -12.12 -7.00
CA ARG A 22 16.40 -10.66 -7.06
C ARG A 22 14.99 -10.27 -7.48
N SER A 23 14.44 -10.94 -8.50
CA SER A 23 13.07 -10.70 -8.96
C SER A 23 12.04 -10.99 -7.86
N LEU A 24 12.21 -12.10 -7.12
CA LEU A 24 11.35 -12.43 -5.97
C LEU A 24 11.48 -11.38 -4.85
N ALA A 25 12.71 -10.95 -4.52
CA ALA A 25 12.93 -9.94 -3.50
C ALA A 25 12.26 -8.61 -3.87
N LYS A 26 12.37 -8.19 -5.14
CA LYS A 26 11.70 -7.00 -5.66
C LYS A 26 10.18 -7.11 -5.55
N ALA A 27 9.59 -8.22 -6.00
CA ALA A 27 8.15 -8.43 -5.93
C ALA A 27 7.62 -8.41 -4.49
N LYS A 28 8.37 -8.99 -3.53
CA LYS A 28 8.06 -8.94 -2.10
C LYS A 28 8.10 -7.51 -1.56
N SER A 29 9.13 -6.74 -1.94
CA SER A 29 9.25 -5.33 -1.56
C SER A 29 8.05 -4.52 -2.05
N ASP A 30 7.65 -4.71 -3.31
CA ASP A 30 6.51 -4.00 -3.92
C ASP A 30 5.19 -4.35 -3.23
N LEU A 31 4.99 -5.63 -2.89
CA LEU A 31 3.81 -6.07 -2.14
C LEU A 31 3.78 -5.43 -0.74
N LEU A 32 4.93 -5.37 -0.06
CA LEU A 32 5.04 -4.77 1.27
C LEU A 32 4.74 -3.28 1.22
N GLU A 33 5.33 -2.55 0.27
CA GLU A 33 5.12 -1.13 0.07
C GLU A 33 3.63 -0.82 -0.15
N ARG A 34 3.00 -1.49 -1.12
CA ARG A 34 1.55 -1.32 -1.40
C ARG A 34 0.68 -1.66 -0.19
N SER A 35 1.02 -2.72 0.54
CA SER A 35 0.27 -3.17 1.71
C SER A 35 0.41 -2.19 2.89
N SER A 36 1.60 -1.62 3.09
CA SER A 36 1.85 -0.59 4.10
C SER A 36 1.12 0.71 3.78
N ALA A 37 1.17 1.17 2.53
CA ALA A 37 0.44 2.36 2.09
C ALA A 37 -1.08 2.19 2.28
N ALA A 38 -1.63 1.03 1.89
CA ALA A 38 -3.05 0.73 2.12
C ALA A 38 -3.40 0.70 3.62
N ALA A 39 -2.53 0.14 4.46
CA ALA A 39 -2.75 0.11 5.91
C ALA A 39 -2.74 1.52 6.52
N GLN A 40 -1.83 2.39 6.10
CA GLN A 40 -1.78 3.79 6.54
C GLN A 40 -3.04 4.56 6.13
N GLN A 41 -3.49 4.41 4.88
CA GLN A 41 -4.74 5.06 4.43
C GLN A 41 -5.96 4.56 5.20
N ILE A 42 -6.06 3.24 5.42
CA ILE A 42 -7.13 2.66 6.24
C ILE A 42 -7.12 3.26 7.64
N ALA A 43 -5.96 3.31 8.30
CA ALA A 43 -5.85 3.87 9.65
C ALA A 43 -6.28 5.35 9.68
N ARG A 44 -5.80 6.18 8.75
CA ARG A 44 -6.19 7.60 8.65
C ARG A 44 -7.69 7.79 8.46
N ILE A 45 -8.31 7.01 7.58
CA ILE A 45 -9.75 7.11 7.33
C ILE A 45 -10.55 6.64 8.55
N GLN A 46 -10.13 5.54 9.19
CA GLN A 46 -10.78 5.05 10.41
C GLN A 46 -10.71 6.07 11.53
N ASP A 47 -9.52 6.60 11.80
CA ASP A 47 -9.28 7.62 12.82
C ASP A 47 -10.15 8.87 12.61
N ARG A 48 -10.28 9.34 11.36
CA ARG A 48 -11.18 10.46 11.03
C ARG A 48 -12.65 10.12 11.28
N ILE A 49 -13.12 8.95 10.84
CA ILE A 49 -14.51 8.51 11.08
C ILE A 49 -14.78 8.40 12.58
N GLU A 50 -13.86 7.83 13.35
CA GLU A 50 -13.99 7.68 14.81
C GLU A 50 -14.02 9.04 15.51
N THR A 51 -13.14 9.97 15.12
CA THR A 51 -13.09 11.34 15.66
C THR A 51 -14.38 12.11 15.35
N LEU A 52 -14.86 12.04 14.11
CA LEU A 52 -16.14 12.67 13.73
C LEU A 52 -17.32 12.01 14.44
N GLY A 53 -17.32 10.69 14.55
CA GLY A 53 -18.33 9.91 15.27
C GLY A 53 -18.47 10.35 16.72
N TYR A 54 -17.35 10.59 17.42
CA TYR A 54 -17.39 11.16 18.77
C TYR A 54 -18.09 12.52 18.82
N GLY A 55 -17.77 13.44 17.90
CA GLY A 55 -18.41 14.76 17.84
C GLY A 55 -19.92 14.67 17.57
N ILE A 56 -20.34 13.72 16.73
CA ILE A 56 -21.75 13.46 16.42
C ILE A 56 -22.48 12.94 17.66
N GLU A 57 -21.89 11.96 18.36
CA GLU A 57 -22.47 11.41 19.60
C GLU A 57 -22.54 12.44 20.73
N ALA A 58 -21.58 13.36 20.79
CA ALA A 58 -21.56 14.48 21.74
C ALA A 58 -22.55 15.61 21.38
N GLY A 59 -23.12 15.60 20.16
CA GLY A 59 -23.97 16.69 19.66
C GLY A 59 -23.19 17.98 19.34
N GLU A 60 -21.87 17.86 19.17
CA GLU A 60 -20.96 18.98 18.86
C GLU A 60 -20.62 19.07 17.36
N ALA A 61 -20.89 18.00 16.60
CA ALA A 61 -20.63 17.97 15.17
C ALA A 61 -21.56 18.89 14.37
N THR A 62 -21.00 19.51 13.34
CA THR A 62 -21.73 20.23 12.31
C THR A 62 -22.33 19.27 11.29
N GLN A 63 -23.31 19.73 10.52
CA GLN A 63 -23.89 18.95 9.41
C GLN A 63 -22.81 18.52 8.39
N GLN A 64 -21.81 19.38 8.14
CA GLN A 64 -20.73 19.06 7.21
C GLN A 64 -19.85 17.91 7.71
N GLU A 65 -19.64 17.81 9.03
CA GLU A 65 -18.88 16.74 9.66
C GLU A 65 -19.64 15.40 9.65
N GLU A 66 -20.97 15.43 9.82
CA GLU A 66 -21.84 14.27 9.62
C GLU A 66 -21.78 13.75 8.18
N GLU A 67 -21.87 14.64 7.20
CA GLU A 67 -21.77 14.32 5.78
C GLU A 67 -20.38 13.76 5.42
N GLU A 68 -19.30 14.32 5.99
CA GLU A 68 -17.94 13.80 5.83
C GLU A 68 -17.82 12.37 6.38
N ALA A 69 -18.28 12.12 7.61
CA ALA A 69 -18.24 10.79 8.22
C ALA A 69 -18.98 9.74 7.38
N ALA A 70 -20.17 10.10 6.88
CA ALA A 70 -20.95 9.25 5.99
C ALA A 70 -20.25 8.98 4.65
N ALA A 71 -19.59 9.98 4.07
CA ALA A 71 -18.84 9.87 2.81
C ALA A 71 -17.56 9.02 2.94
N LEU A 72 -16.90 9.03 4.12
CA LEU A 72 -15.68 8.27 4.35
C LEU A 72 -15.91 6.77 4.53
N ALA A 73 -17.09 6.34 5.01
CA ALA A 73 -17.42 4.92 5.19
C ALA A 73 -17.28 4.05 3.92
N PRO A 74 -17.84 4.41 2.75
CA PRO A 74 -17.63 3.65 1.51
C PRO A 74 -16.18 3.71 1.02
N VAL A 75 -15.45 4.80 1.27
CA VAL A 75 -14.03 4.92 0.93
C VAL A 75 -13.20 3.92 1.75
N LEU A 76 -13.45 3.85 3.06
CA LEU A 76 -12.81 2.88 3.95
C LEU A 76 -13.03 1.44 3.47
N LYS A 77 -14.27 1.11 3.07
CA LYS A 77 -14.61 -0.22 2.53
C LYS A 77 -13.81 -0.54 1.28
N THR A 78 -13.65 0.44 0.39
CA THR A 78 -12.89 0.28 -0.87
C THR A 78 -11.40 0.03 -0.59
N TRP A 79 -10.80 0.78 0.34
CA TRP A 79 -9.42 0.55 0.76
C TRP A 79 -9.21 -0.79 1.46
N LYS A 80 -10.15 -1.23 2.31
CA LYS A 80 -10.12 -2.59 2.91
C LYS A 80 -10.20 -3.69 1.84
N ALA A 81 -11.05 -3.53 0.83
CA ALA A 81 -11.15 -4.46 -0.30
C ALA A 81 -9.85 -4.52 -1.11
N TYR A 82 -9.22 -3.37 -1.36
CA TYR A 82 -7.91 -3.29 -2.00
C TYR A 82 -6.83 -4.04 -1.21
N LYS A 83 -6.72 -3.78 0.10
CA LYS A 83 -5.75 -4.47 0.97
C LYS A 83 -6.01 -5.98 1.02
N PHE A 84 -7.27 -6.40 1.06
CA PHE A 84 -7.64 -7.81 0.96
C PHE A 84 -7.22 -8.44 -0.38
N ALA A 85 -7.39 -7.72 -1.49
CA ALA A 85 -6.92 -8.18 -2.81
C ALA A 85 -5.39 -8.30 -2.89
N LEU A 86 -4.64 -7.37 -2.30
CA LEU A 86 -3.17 -7.46 -2.19
C LEU A 86 -2.73 -8.74 -1.46
N GLY A 87 -3.44 -9.13 -0.40
CA GLY A 87 -3.18 -10.37 0.34
C GLY A 87 -3.31 -11.66 -0.48
N LYS A 88 -3.89 -11.59 -1.68
CA LYS A 88 -4.04 -12.73 -2.60
C LYS A 88 -3.00 -12.73 -3.73
N VAL A 89 -2.16 -11.70 -3.85
CA VAL A 89 -1.21 -11.56 -4.97
C VAL A 89 -0.20 -12.71 -5.00
N THR A 90 0.27 -13.18 -3.85
CA THR A 90 1.24 -14.29 -3.77
C THR A 90 0.66 -15.65 -4.15
N ALA A 91 -0.67 -15.77 -4.25
CA ALA A 91 -1.36 -16.99 -4.67
C ALA A 91 -1.62 -17.01 -6.19
N GLN A 92 -1.26 -15.94 -6.92
CA GLN A 92 -1.45 -15.89 -8.36
C GLN A 92 -0.47 -16.84 -9.08
N PRO A 93 -0.89 -17.49 -10.18
CA PRO A 93 0.02 -18.33 -10.98
C PRO A 93 1.20 -17.57 -11.58
N THR A 94 1.06 -16.26 -11.77
CA THR A 94 2.10 -15.38 -12.30
C THR A 94 3.03 -14.82 -11.22
N TRP A 95 2.79 -15.15 -9.95
CA TRP A 95 3.70 -14.79 -8.88
C TRP A 95 5.02 -15.57 -9.03
N TYR A 96 6.19 -14.94 -8.92
CA TYR A 96 6.49 -13.53 -8.65
C TYR A 96 6.98 -12.78 -9.91
N GLN A 97 6.99 -13.45 -11.06
CA GLN A 97 7.63 -12.94 -12.27
C GLN A 97 6.77 -11.89 -13.00
N ALA A 98 5.44 -12.00 -12.92
CA ALA A 98 4.51 -11.06 -13.55
C ALA A 98 3.22 -10.90 -12.70
N PRO A 99 3.33 -10.43 -11.44
CA PRO A 99 2.16 -10.27 -10.58
C PRO A 99 1.16 -9.27 -11.18
N VAL A 100 -0.12 -9.64 -11.15
CA VAL A 100 -1.22 -8.74 -11.50
C VAL A 100 -1.63 -7.97 -10.25
N TRP A 101 -1.29 -6.70 -10.21
CA TRP A 101 -1.59 -5.84 -9.07
C TRP A 101 -3.05 -5.36 -9.12
N PRO A 102 -3.79 -5.41 -8.00
CA PRO A 102 -5.08 -4.74 -7.92
C PRO A 102 -4.90 -3.22 -8.10
N VAL A 103 -5.93 -2.56 -8.61
CA VAL A 103 -5.94 -1.10 -8.78
C VAL A 103 -6.11 -0.44 -7.42
N ALA A 104 -5.20 0.48 -7.08
CA ALA A 104 -5.31 1.27 -5.86
C ALA A 104 -6.52 2.22 -5.95
N PRO A 105 -7.33 2.35 -4.89
CA PRO A 105 -8.39 3.35 -4.83
C PRO A 105 -7.83 4.77 -4.85
N ALA A 106 -8.69 5.75 -5.16
CA ALA A 106 -8.33 7.16 -5.01
C ALA A 106 -8.06 7.48 -3.52
N THR A 107 -7.03 8.28 -3.28
CA THR A 107 -6.74 8.83 -1.94
C THR A 107 -7.83 9.84 -1.59
N PRO A 108 -8.57 9.65 -0.47
CA PRO A 108 -9.56 10.63 -0.06
C PRO A 108 -8.90 11.93 0.39
N GLU A 109 -9.55 13.04 0.08
CA GLU A 109 -9.27 14.32 0.69
C GLU A 109 -9.94 14.35 2.07
N ILE A 110 -9.13 14.47 3.12
CA ILE A 110 -9.60 14.55 4.51
C ILE A 110 -9.11 15.90 5.02
N ALA A 111 -10.05 16.83 5.25
CA ALA A 111 -9.78 18.24 5.53
C ALA A 111 -8.94 18.48 6.80
N ALA A 112 -8.96 17.54 7.75
CA ALA A 112 -8.25 17.66 9.02
C ALA A 112 -6.88 16.95 9.07
N ALA A 113 -6.32 16.52 7.93
CA ALA A 113 -4.97 15.98 7.95
C ALA A 113 -3.94 17.12 7.91
N PRO A 114 -2.96 17.16 8.82
CA PRO A 114 -1.82 18.07 8.71
C PRO A 114 -0.88 17.55 7.61
N MET A 115 -1.32 17.61 6.36
CA MET A 115 -0.43 17.53 5.21
C MET A 115 -0.41 18.91 4.57
N MET A 116 0.50 19.73 5.11
CA MET A 116 1.18 20.86 4.48
C MET A 116 0.45 21.46 3.27
N LEU A 117 -0.31 22.53 3.50
CA LEU A 117 -0.38 23.64 2.56
C LEU A 117 0.96 24.39 2.66
N ASP A 118 1.99 23.87 1.99
CA ASP A 118 3.10 24.72 1.55
C ASP A 118 2.66 25.36 0.23
N GLU A 119 1.87 26.42 0.32
CA GLU A 119 1.80 27.41 -0.75
C GLU A 119 2.84 28.50 -0.43
N PRO A 120 3.93 28.67 -1.20
CA PRO A 120 4.62 29.93 -1.20
C PRO A 120 3.72 30.94 -1.91
N ALA A 121 3.23 31.92 -1.14
CA ALA A 121 2.59 33.11 -1.67
C ALA A 121 3.47 33.75 -2.76
N THR A 122 2.92 33.90 -3.96
CA THR A 122 3.30 34.97 -4.91
C THR A 122 2.14 35.31 -5.82
#